data_AF-A0A0B7F6T8-F1
#
_entry.id   AF-A0A0B7F6T8-F1
#
_cell.length_a   1.000
_cell.length_b   1.000
_cell.length_c   1.000
_cell.angle_alpha   90.00
_cell.angle_beta   90.00
_cell.angle_gamma   90.00
#
_symmetry.space_group_name_H-M   'P 1'
#
loop_
_entity.id
_entity.type
_entity.pdbx_description
1 polymer ?
#
loop_
_entity_poly.entity_id
_entity_poly.type
_entity_poly.pdbx_seq_one_letter_code
_entity_poly.pdbx_strand_id
1 'polypeptide(L)'
;MVFLLGVQLADHKALKIALTTFYGIGRQTSLRLMARLQIHEHAKVGSLTPPQITQLTAFLSSPSTAPPPMMTPLASPTFTPFATTPPAKYRTIEDGSGRTDRLANIKLETELLREIQENIAHHRAVGTYKGRRHSMGLPVRGQNTRTNAQTARKLNKPERRR
;
A
#
# COMPACT_ATOMS: atom_id res chain seq x y z
N MET A 1 -6.15 -10.94 -20.46
CA MET A 1 -5.58 -11.49 -19.22
C MET A 1 -4.22 -10.87 -19.03
N VAL A 2 -3.94 -10.27 -17.87
CA VAL A 2 -2.68 -9.57 -17.62
C VAL A 2 -1.91 -10.31 -16.52
N PHE A 3 -0.62 -10.56 -16.76
CA PHE A 3 0.28 -11.18 -15.79
C PHE A 3 1.24 -10.12 -15.25
N LEU A 4 1.24 -9.93 -13.92
CA LEU A 4 2.02 -8.90 -13.24
C LEU A 4 2.72 -9.54 -12.04
N LEU A 5 4.06 -9.45 -11.98
CA LEU A 5 4.89 -9.97 -10.88
C LEU A 5 4.56 -11.41 -10.43
N GLY A 6 4.25 -12.31 -11.36
CA GLY A 6 3.91 -13.70 -11.00
C GLY A 6 2.43 -13.95 -10.67
N VAL A 7 1.59 -12.91 -10.65
CA VAL A 7 0.15 -13.01 -10.35
C VAL A 7 -0.68 -12.74 -11.60
N GLN A 8 -1.67 -13.59 -11.85
CA GLN A 8 -2.63 -13.40 -12.93
C GLN A 8 -3.81 -12.53 -12.45
N LEU A 9 -4.00 -11.40 -13.12
CA LEU A 9 -5.13 -10.50 -12.87
C LEU A 9 -6.26 -10.76 -13.87
N ALA A 10 -7.49 -10.82 -13.36
CA ALA A 10 -8.67 -11.00 -14.19
C ALA A 10 -9.11 -9.68 -14.85
N ASP A 11 -9.36 -9.71 -16.16
CA ASP A 11 -9.59 -8.51 -16.98
C ASP A 11 -10.83 -7.70 -16.60
N HIS A 12 -11.86 -8.39 -16.12
CA HIS A 12 -13.15 -7.77 -15.76
C HIS A 12 -13.08 -6.97 -14.46
N LYS A 13 -12.06 -7.19 -13.62
CA LYS A 13 -11.91 -6.49 -12.34
C LYS A 13 -11.43 -5.05 -12.56
N ALA A 14 -11.90 -4.14 -11.72
CA ALA A 14 -11.34 -2.80 -11.65
C ALA A 14 -9.88 -2.86 -11.16
N LEU A 15 -8.98 -2.10 -11.78
CA LEU A 15 -7.57 -2.13 -11.44
C LEU A 15 -7.34 -1.83 -9.95
N LYS A 16 -8.11 -0.90 -9.38
CA LYS A 16 -8.00 -0.52 -7.96
C LYS A 16 -8.19 -1.69 -7.00
N ILE A 17 -9.06 -2.65 -7.36
CA ILE A 17 -9.33 -3.86 -6.59
C ILE A 17 -8.31 -4.93 -6.94
N ALA A 18 -7.99 -5.09 -8.23
CA ALA A 18 -7.02 -6.07 -8.70
C ALA A 18 -5.64 -5.86 -8.05
N LEU A 19 -5.18 -4.62 -7.87
CA LEU A 19 -3.91 -4.35 -7.20
C LEU A 19 -3.89 -4.75 -5.72
N THR A 20 -5.04 -4.86 -5.06
CA THR A 20 -5.10 -5.29 -3.64
C THR A 20 -4.89 -6.79 -3.44
N THR A 21 -4.80 -7.56 -4.53
CA THR A 21 -4.35 -8.96 -4.42
C THR A 21 -2.88 -9.04 -4.04
N PHE A 22 -2.09 -8.02 -4.37
CA PHE A 22 -0.69 -7.98 -4.00
C PHE A 22 -0.50 -7.67 -2.52
N TYR A 23 0.29 -8.48 -1.84
CA TYR A 23 0.65 -8.25 -0.44
C TYR A 23 1.47 -6.95 -0.31
N GLY A 24 1.04 -6.09 0.60
CA GLY A 24 1.59 -4.74 0.79
C GLY A 24 0.81 -3.63 0.06
N ILE A 25 -0.10 -3.97 -0.86
CA ILE A 25 -0.95 -2.97 -1.55
C ILE A 25 -2.36 -2.97 -0.97
N GLY A 26 -2.75 -1.85 -0.35
CA GLY A 26 -4.12 -1.59 0.09
C GLY A 26 -4.89 -0.68 -0.86
N ARG A 27 -6.14 -0.36 -0.50
CA ARG A 27 -7.01 0.54 -1.28
C ARG A 27 -6.37 1.91 -1.52
N GLN A 28 -5.78 2.51 -0.49
CA GLN A 28 -5.24 3.87 -0.55
C GLN A 28 -3.94 3.93 -1.38
N THR A 29 -3.08 2.92 -1.25
CA THR A 29 -1.84 2.84 -2.03
C THR A 29 -2.14 2.55 -3.50
N SER A 30 -3.09 1.66 -3.77
CA SER A 30 -3.60 1.37 -5.12
C SER A 30 -4.09 2.63 -5.84
N LEU A 31 -4.97 3.42 -5.21
CA LEU A 31 -5.45 4.69 -5.78
C LEU A 31 -4.33 5.69 -6.05
N ARG A 32 -3.38 5.80 -5.13
CA ARG A 32 -2.22 6.69 -5.29
C ARG A 32 -1.30 6.24 -6.42
N LEU A 33 -1.09 4.93 -6.56
CA LEU A 33 -0.29 4.34 -7.62
C LEU A 33 -0.93 4.60 -8.99
N MET A 34 -2.24 4.38 -9.10
CA MET A 34 -3.00 4.69 -10.32
C MET A 34 -2.90 6.18 -10.67
N ALA A 35 -3.04 7.07 -9.69
CA ALA A 35 -2.89 8.51 -9.90
C ALA A 35 -1.48 8.88 -10.39
N ARG A 36 -0.44 8.26 -9.83
CA ARG A 36 0.95 8.49 -10.27
C ARG A 36 1.19 8.05 -11.71
N LEU A 37 0.66 6.90 -12.09
CA LEU A 37 0.79 6.35 -13.45
C LEU A 37 -0.24 6.95 -14.42
N GLN A 38 -0.99 7.98 -14.01
CA GLN A 38 -1.99 8.66 -14.82
C GLN A 38 -3.07 7.70 -15.37
N ILE A 39 -3.42 6.68 -14.59
CA ILE A 39 -4.48 5.72 -14.91
C ILE A 39 -5.76 6.16 -14.21
N HIS A 40 -6.87 6.19 -14.94
CA HIS A 40 -8.18 6.54 -14.40
C HIS A 40 -8.66 5.55 -13.33
N GLU A 41 -9.28 6.03 -12.24
CA GLU A 41 -9.70 5.21 -11.09
C GLU A 41 -10.63 4.03 -11.47
N HIS A 42 -11.51 4.25 -12.45
CA HIS A 42 -12.48 3.25 -12.88
C HIS A 42 -11.97 2.34 -14.02
N ALA A 43 -10.70 2.46 -14.41
CA ALA A 43 -10.11 1.59 -15.42
C ALA A 43 -10.17 0.11 -14.99
N LYS A 44 -10.50 -0.76 -15.95
CA LYS A 44 -10.45 -2.21 -15.76
C LYS A 44 -9.06 -2.71 -16.11
N VAL A 45 -8.70 -3.88 -15.60
CA VAL A 45 -7.42 -4.53 -15.93
C VAL A 45 -7.30 -4.77 -17.44
N GLY A 46 -8.39 -5.19 -18.09
CA GLY A 46 -8.41 -5.44 -19.53
C GLY A 46 -8.34 -4.19 -20.41
N SER A 47 -8.62 -2.99 -19.88
CA SER A 47 -8.56 -1.74 -20.64
C SER A 47 -7.19 -1.06 -20.60
N LEU A 48 -6.20 -1.68 -19.97
CA LEU A 48 -4.86 -1.12 -19.85
C LEU A 48 -4.08 -1.27 -21.15
N THR A 49 -3.38 -0.20 -21.52
CA THR A 49 -2.49 -0.20 -22.68
C THR A 49 -1.17 -0.92 -22.34
N PRO A 50 -0.50 -1.55 -23.32
CA PRO A 50 0.80 -2.17 -23.11
C PRO A 50 1.84 -1.27 -22.40
N PRO A 51 2.03 0.01 -22.73
CA PRO A 51 2.97 0.87 -22.01
C PRO A 51 2.56 1.09 -20.54
N GLN A 52 1.27 1.20 -20.23
CA GLN A 52 0.79 1.30 -18.85
C GLN A 52 1.09 0.03 -18.06
N ILE A 53 1.00 -1.14 -18.68
CA ILE A 53 1.36 -2.43 -18.05
C ILE A 53 2.87 -2.49 -17.79
N THR A 54 3.69 -2.04 -18.74
CA THR A 54 5.15 -1.97 -18.55
C THR A 54 5.52 -1.00 -17.43
N GLN A 55 4.89 0.18 -17.38
CA GLN A 55 5.09 1.15 -16.31
C GLN A 55 4.66 0.61 -14.94
N LEU A 56 3.50 -0.06 -14.86
CA LEU A 56 3.03 -0.73 -13.66
C LEU A 56 4.03 -1.79 -13.19
N THR A 57 4.50 -2.65 -14.09
CA THR A 57 5.48 -3.70 -13.77
C THR A 57 6.79 -3.11 -13.28
N ALA A 58 7.33 -2.11 -13.98
CA ALA A 58 8.56 -1.43 -13.60
C ALA A 58 8.44 -0.74 -12.23
N PHE A 59 7.29 -0.10 -11.96
CA PHE A 59 7.01 0.53 -10.68
C PHE A 59 6.98 -0.50 -9.54
N LEU A 60 6.23 -1.60 -9.72
CA LEU A 60 6.10 -2.61 -8.68
C LEU A 60 7.40 -3.39 -8.46
N SER A 61 8.24 -3.55 -9.49
CA SER A 61 9.57 -4.16 -9.35
C SER A 61 10.58 -3.23 -8.68
N SER A 62 10.46 -1.92 -8.89
CA SER A 62 11.43 -0.92 -8.43
C SER A 62 10.75 0.43 -8.18
N PRO A 63 10.11 0.63 -7.01
CA PRO A 63 9.29 1.82 -6.74
C PRO A 63 10.12 3.12 -6.71
N SER A 64 11.41 3.03 -6.36
CA SER A 64 12.32 4.17 -6.31
C SER A 64 12.73 4.71 -7.70
N THR A 65 12.59 3.91 -8.77
CA THR A 65 13.04 4.29 -10.12
C THR A 65 11.97 5.09 -10.89
N ALA A 66 10.71 5.01 -10.48
CA ALA A 66 9.66 5.70 -11.20
C ALA A 66 9.76 7.22 -11.01
N PRO A 67 9.70 8.01 -12.11
CA PRO A 67 9.78 9.47 -12.01
C PRO A 67 8.68 9.97 -11.05
N PRO A 68 9.01 10.92 -10.15
CA PRO A 68 8.01 11.55 -9.31
C PRO A 68 6.93 12.18 -10.20
N PRO A 69 5.66 12.21 -9.75
CA PRO A 69 4.66 12.99 -10.46
C PRO A 69 5.21 14.41 -10.65
N MET A 70 5.08 14.94 -11.87
CA MET A 70 5.52 16.30 -12.15
C MET A 70 4.89 17.21 -11.10
N MET A 71 5.71 17.98 -10.39
CA MET A 71 5.19 19.00 -9.49
C MET A 71 4.50 20.01 -10.39
N THR A 72 3.17 19.97 -10.42
CA THR A 72 2.40 21.05 -11.03
C THR A 72 2.83 22.32 -10.32
N PRO A 73 3.28 23.36 -11.04
CA PRO A 73 3.65 24.61 -10.40
C PRO A 73 2.45 25.04 -9.54
N LEU A 74 2.71 25.39 -8.27
CA LEU A 74 1.68 26.06 -7.47
C LEU A 74 1.16 27.25 -8.29
N ALA A 75 -0.14 27.50 -8.20
CA ALA A 75 -0.71 28.67 -8.83
C ALA A 75 0.13 29.89 -8.46
N SER A 76 0.46 30.72 -9.44
CA SER A 76 1.27 31.92 -9.22
C SER A 76 0.61 32.77 -8.14
N PRO A 77 1.36 33.54 -7.33
CA PRO A 77 0.77 34.39 -6.29
C PRO A 77 -0.23 35.42 -6.85
N THR A 78 -0.22 35.68 -8.16
CA THR A 78 -1.14 36.55 -8.89
C THR A 78 -2.42 35.83 -9.37
N PHE A 79 -2.52 34.50 -9.23
CA PHE A 79 -3.68 33.75 -9.68
C PHE A 79 -4.90 34.04 -8.80
N THR A 80 -5.89 34.73 -9.38
CA THR A 80 -7.21 34.92 -8.78
C THR A 80 -8.10 33.72 -9.13
N PRO A 81 -8.47 32.86 -8.18
CA PRO A 81 -9.37 31.74 -8.47
C PRO A 81 -10.74 32.27 -8.89
N PHE A 82 -11.40 31.56 -9.81
CA PHE A 82 -12.80 31.84 -10.14
C PHE A 82 -13.65 31.75 -8.86
N ALA A 83 -14.48 32.76 -8.62
CA ALA A 83 -15.32 32.87 -7.44
C ALA A 83 -16.27 31.67 -7.35
N THR A 84 -15.86 30.62 -6.65
CA THR A 84 -16.73 29.52 -6.26
C THR A 84 -17.50 30.01 -5.04
N THR A 85 -18.83 29.88 -5.09
CA THR A 85 -19.77 30.01 -3.97
C THR A 85 -19.19 29.35 -2.70
N PRO A 86 -19.58 29.83 -1.50
CA PRO A 86 -18.69 30.10 -0.36
C PRO A 86 -17.57 29.07 -0.14
N PRO A 87 -16.33 29.51 0.17
CA PRO A 87 -15.16 28.65 0.23
C PRO A 87 -15.39 27.54 1.26
N ALA A 88 -15.37 26.29 0.80
CA ALA A 88 -15.28 25.14 1.68
C ALA A 88 -14.09 25.37 2.62
N LYS A 89 -14.30 25.29 3.94
CA LYS A 89 -13.22 25.43 4.94
C LYS A 89 -12.17 24.36 4.69
N TYR A 90 -11.14 24.67 3.89
CA TYR A 90 -9.96 23.83 3.76
C TYR A 90 -9.18 23.94 5.07
N ARG A 91 -8.83 22.79 5.66
CA ARG A 91 -7.86 22.77 6.76
C ARG A 91 -6.54 23.29 6.20
N THR A 92 -6.07 24.43 6.69
CA THR A 92 -4.70 24.89 6.45
C THR A 92 -3.77 23.83 7.06
N ILE A 93 -3.16 23.02 6.21
CA ILE A 93 -2.07 22.14 6.62
C ILE A 93 -0.83 23.02 6.60
N GLU A 94 -0.29 23.38 7.76
CA GLU A 94 1.01 24.03 7.85
C GLU A 94 2.07 23.03 7.36
N ASP A 95 2.57 23.27 6.14
CA ASP A 95 3.48 22.40 5.41
C ASP A 95 4.91 22.49 6.01
N GLY A 96 5.09 21.95 7.22
CA GLY A 96 6.38 21.94 7.96
C GLY A 96 7.22 20.67 7.82
N SER A 97 6.80 19.68 7.02
CA SER A 97 7.63 18.52 6.69
C SER A 97 7.47 18.20 5.23
N GLY A 98 8.55 18.25 4.44
CA GLY A 98 8.54 17.88 3.02
C GLY A 98 7.73 16.61 2.82
N ARG A 99 6.73 16.65 1.94
CA ARG A 99 5.86 15.50 1.63
C ARG A 99 6.74 14.40 1.03
N THR A 100 7.32 13.54 1.87
CA THR A 100 8.03 12.36 1.39
C THR A 100 7.03 11.52 0.60
N ASP A 101 7.45 11.10 -0.59
CA ASP A 101 6.60 10.28 -1.42
C ASP A 101 6.39 8.93 -0.75
N ARG A 102 5.17 8.70 -0.26
CA ARG A 102 4.79 7.45 0.41
C ARG A 102 4.94 6.22 -0.47
N LEU A 103 5.01 6.40 -1.80
CA LEU A 103 5.20 5.29 -2.72
C LEU A 103 6.67 4.90 -2.93
N ALA A 104 7.63 5.77 -2.62
CA ALA A 104 9.04 5.56 -2.96
C ALA A 104 9.67 4.34 -2.28
N ASN A 105 9.26 4.05 -1.04
CA ASN A 105 9.83 2.99 -0.19
C ASN A 105 8.84 1.84 0.07
N ILE A 106 7.90 1.59 -0.84
CA ILE A 106 6.96 0.48 -0.67
C ILE A 106 7.67 -0.85 -0.89
N LYS A 107 7.59 -1.73 0.10
CA LYS A 107 8.01 -3.13 -0.03
C LYS A 107 6.80 -3.99 -0.37
N LEU A 108 6.99 -4.95 -1.27
CA LEU A 108 5.92 -5.80 -1.79
C LEU A 108 6.22 -7.28 -1.58
N GLU A 109 5.17 -8.08 -1.52
CA GLU A 109 5.20 -9.55 -1.57
C GLU A 109 6.32 -10.18 -0.72
N THR A 110 7.28 -10.82 -1.37
CA THR A 110 8.36 -11.58 -0.75
C THR A 110 9.25 -10.73 0.13
N GLU A 111 9.54 -9.49 -0.27
CA GLU A 111 10.41 -8.60 0.51
C GLU A 111 9.74 -8.19 1.82
N LEU A 112 8.47 -7.76 1.74
CA LEU A 112 7.71 -7.35 2.92
C LEU A 112 7.47 -8.54 3.87
N LEU A 113 7.16 -9.72 3.33
CA LEU A 113 6.99 -10.94 4.14
C LEU A 113 8.29 -11.35 4.82
N ARG A 114 9.41 -11.29 4.10
CA ARG A 114 10.74 -11.61 4.64
C ARG A 114 11.10 -10.66 5.78
N GLU A 115 10.93 -9.35 5.61
CA GLU A 115 11.19 -8.38 6.67
C GLU A 115 10.33 -8.64 7.93
N ILE A 116 9.04 -8.95 7.75
CA ILE A 116 8.16 -9.30 8.87
C ILE A 116 8.67 -10.55 9.59
N GLN A 117 9.09 -11.58 8.85
CA GLN A 117 9.63 -12.81 9.41
C GLN A 117 10.95 -12.57 10.15
N GLU A 118 11.87 -11.79 9.58
CA GLU A 118 13.14 -11.39 10.20
C GLU A 118 12.89 -10.64 11.51
N ASN A 119 11.97 -9.68 11.53
CA ASN A 119 11.59 -8.96 12.74
C ASN A 119 11.01 -9.88 13.84
N ILE A 120 10.15 -10.82 13.46
CA ILE A 120 9.59 -11.81 14.39
C ILE A 120 10.68 -12.77 14.91
N ALA A 121 11.57 -13.23 14.03
CA ALA A 121 12.68 -14.09 14.37
C ALA A 121 13.64 -13.39 15.34
N HIS A 122 13.96 -12.13 15.09
CA HIS A 122 14.75 -11.29 15.99
C HIS A 122 14.09 -11.17 17.38
N HIS A 123 12.78 -10.84 17.42
CA HIS A 123 12.06 -10.77 18.70
C HIS A 123 12.05 -12.08 19.48
N ARG A 124 12.02 -13.22 18.79
CA ARG A 124 12.13 -14.57 19.38
C ARG A 124 13.54 -14.85 19.89
N ALA A 125 14.57 -14.55 19.10
CA ALA A 125 15.97 -14.76 19.47
C ALA A 125 16.37 -13.96 20.72
N VAL A 126 15.94 -12.70 20.80
CA VAL A 126 16.18 -11.84 21.98
C VAL A 126 15.40 -12.30 23.22
N GLY A 127 14.34 -13.11 23.07
CA GLY A 127 13.53 -13.59 24.20
C GLY A 127 12.53 -12.56 24.75
N THR A 128 12.23 -11.49 23.99
CA THR A 128 11.26 -10.46 24.40
C THR A 128 9.87 -11.05 24.66
N TYR A 129 9.03 -10.35 25.44
CA TYR A 129 7.63 -10.74 25.64
C TYR A 129 6.89 -10.96 24.32
N LYS A 130 7.08 -10.06 23.34
CA LYS A 130 6.50 -10.19 22.00
C LYS A 130 6.96 -11.48 21.31
N GLY A 131 8.26 -11.78 21.38
CA GLY A 131 8.85 -13.02 20.86
C GLY A 131 8.21 -14.27 21.45
N ARG A 132 8.08 -14.35 22.78
CA ARG A 132 7.40 -15.47 23.46
C ARG A 132 5.93 -15.60 23.06
N ARG A 133 5.21 -14.49 22.90
CA ARG A 133 3.81 -14.53 22.42
C ARG A 133 3.73 -15.02 20.97
N HIS A 134 4.65 -14.58 20.11
CA HIS A 134 4.75 -15.05 18.73
C HIS A 134 5.14 -16.53 18.63
N SER A 135 6.00 -17.07 19.51
CA SER A 135 6.32 -18.50 19.52
C SER A 135 5.13 -19.35 19.96
N MET A 136 4.33 -18.85 20.92
CA MET A 136 3.12 -19.52 21.42
C MET A 136 1.89 -19.36 20.51
N GLY A 137 1.97 -18.53 19.47
CA GLY A 137 0.86 -18.21 18.56
C GLY A 137 -0.23 -17.33 19.20
N LEU A 138 0.09 -16.59 20.26
CA LEU A 138 -0.87 -15.77 21.01
C LEU A 138 -0.85 -14.30 20.56
N PRO A 139 -1.96 -13.55 20.75
CA PRO A 139 -1.99 -12.11 20.48
C PRO A 139 -0.92 -11.35 21.26
N VAL A 140 -0.31 -10.34 20.65
CA VAL A 140 0.84 -9.63 21.24
C VAL A 140 0.44 -8.32 21.93
N ARG A 141 -0.66 -7.70 21.50
CA ARG A 141 -1.09 -6.35 21.92
C ARG A 141 -1.95 -6.33 23.20
N GLY A 142 -1.72 -7.26 24.14
CA GLY A 142 -2.46 -7.29 25.42
C GLY A 142 -3.94 -7.70 25.32
N GLN A 143 -4.35 -8.32 24.21
CA GLN A 143 -5.71 -8.84 24.07
C GLN A 143 -5.96 -9.97 25.08
N ASN A 144 -7.19 -10.06 25.61
CA ASN A 144 -7.58 -11.10 26.56
C ASN A 144 -7.57 -12.49 25.88
N THR A 145 -6.83 -13.43 26.46
CA THR A 145 -6.66 -14.80 25.96
C THR A 145 -7.39 -15.84 26.80
N ARG A 146 -8.14 -15.46 27.83
CA ARG A 146 -8.87 -16.44 28.67
C ARG A 146 -9.94 -17.19 27.88
N THR A 147 -10.70 -16.47 27.04
CA THR A 147 -11.80 -17.04 26.25
C THR A 147 -11.42 -17.25 24.78
N ASN A 148 -10.67 -16.32 24.19
CA ASN A 148 -10.45 -16.27 22.74
C ASN A 148 -9.11 -16.88 22.27
N ALA A 149 -8.36 -17.55 23.15
CA ALA A 149 -7.02 -18.06 22.82
C ALA A 149 -7.01 -19.06 21.67
N GLN A 150 -7.99 -19.96 21.58
CA GLN A 150 -8.03 -20.98 20.53
C GLN A 150 -8.21 -20.36 19.14
N THR A 151 -9.18 -19.47 18.99
CA THR A 151 -9.41 -18.70 17.75
C THR A 151 -8.20 -17.86 17.38
N ALA A 152 -7.59 -17.21 18.37
CA ALA A 152 -6.39 -16.42 18.15
C ALA A 152 -5.23 -17.28 17.63
N ARG A 153 -4.97 -18.45 18.20
CA ARG A 153 -3.93 -19.37 17.73
C ARG A 153 -4.16 -19.83 16.29
N LYS A 154 -5.42 -20.06 15.90
CA LYS A 154 -5.78 -20.44 14.52
C LYS A 154 -5.53 -19.31 13.52
N LEU A 155 -5.91 -18.07 13.88
CA LEU A 155 -5.95 -16.92 12.96
C LEU A 155 -4.69 -16.03 12.99
N ASN A 156 -3.84 -16.15 14.00
CA ASN A 156 -2.65 -15.33 14.18
C ASN A 156 -1.44 -15.92 13.45
N LYS A 157 -1.59 -16.07 12.13
CA LYS A 157 -0.54 -16.49 11.20
C LYS A 157 -0.11 -15.29 10.35
N PRO A 158 1.16 -15.21 9.91
CA PRO A 158 1.65 -14.11 9.08
C PRO A 158 0.91 -14.05 7.73
N GLU A 159 0.65 -15.21 7.12
CA GLU A 159 -0.15 -15.34 5.91
C GLU A 159 -1.64 -15.41 6.24
N ARG A 160 -2.25 -14.25 6.47
CA ARG A 160 -3.72 -14.15 6.44
C ARG A 160 -4.15 -14.09 4.98
N ARG A 161 -4.50 -15.25 4.43
CA ARG A 161 -5.20 -15.32 3.15
C ARG A 161 -6.50 -14.52 3.28
N ARG A 162 -6.59 -13.41 2.54
CA ARG A 162 -7.78 -12.55 2.47
C ARG A 162 -8.85 -13.19 1.60
#